data_AF-A0A2T3GNN2-F1
#
_entry.id   AF-A0A2T3GNN2-F1
#
_cell.length_a   1.000
_cell.length_b   1.000
_cell.length_c   1.000
_cell.angle_alpha   90.00
_cell.angle_beta   90.00
_cell.angle_gamma   90.00
#
_symmetry.space_group_name_H-M   'P 1'
#
loop_
_entity.id
_entity.type
_entity.pdbx_description
1 polymer ?
#
loop_
_entity_poly.entity_id
_entity_poly.type
_entity_poly.pdbx_seq_one_letter_code
_entity_poly.pdbx_strand_id
1 'polypeptide(L)'
;MNEFQIGTEAVACGHLGWIRKVHRATNEVLRDHRGEPIVFPTQDAAKAAAGEAMVAYLNTPMLRDGARVERMSKAEALFKPRHPFADAGAANGKVA
;
A
#
# COMPACT_ATOMS: atom_id res chain seq x y z
N MET A 1 -17.30 4.70 -13.36
CA MET A 1 -16.51 5.58 -12.47
C MET A 1 -15.09 5.03 -12.43
N ASN A 2 -14.06 5.88 -12.43
CA ASN A 2 -12.68 5.38 -12.30
C ASN A 2 -12.34 5.27 -10.82
N GLU A 3 -11.86 4.10 -10.41
CA GLU A 3 -11.52 3.79 -9.01
C GLU A 3 -10.15 3.15 -8.91
N PHE A 4 -9.54 3.26 -7.73
CA PHE A 4 -8.35 2.48 -7.40
C PHE A 4 -8.76 1.03 -7.18
N GLN A 5 -8.04 0.12 -7.84
CA GLN A 5 -8.26 -1.32 -7.65
C GLN A 5 -6.92 -2.02 -7.48
N ILE A 6 -6.95 -3.08 -6.69
CA ILE A 6 -5.85 -4.03 -6.53
C ILE A 6 -6.40 -5.40 -6.91
N GLY A 7 -5.65 -6.17 -7.68
CA GLY A 7 -6.07 -7.52 -8.01
C GLY A 7 -4.92 -8.43 -8.36
N THR A 8 -5.31 -9.67 -8.66
CA THR A 8 -4.39 -10.76 -8.97
C THR A 8 -4.88 -11.52 -10.18
N GLU A 9 -3.96 -12.09 -10.95
CA GLU A 9 -4.27 -12.95 -12.09
C GLU A 9 -3.47 -14.25 -11.97
N ALA A 10 -4.13 -15.40 -12.12
CA ALA A 10 -3.47 -16.70 -12.10
C ALA A 10 -2.77 -16.96 -13.44
N VAL A 11 -1.54 -17.46 -13.38
CA VAL A 11 -0.70 -17.81 -14.54
C VAL A 11 -0.08 -19.19 -14.33
N ALA A 12 0.51 -19.76 -15.39
CA ALA A 12 1.01 -21.14 -15.39
C ALA A 12 1.95 -21.51 -14.21
N CYS A 13 2.70 -20.53 -13.68
CA CYS A 13 3.67 -20.74 -12.61
C CYS A 13 3.36 -19.97 -11.31
N GLY A 14 2.13 -19.46 -11.12
CA GLY A 14 1.76 -18.72 -9.92
C GLY A 14 0.76 -17.61 -10.16
N HIS A 15 0.99 -16.44 -9.56
CA HIS A 15 0.08 -15.31 -9.61
C HIS A 15 0.79 -14.00 -9.94
N LEU A 16 0.22 -13.21 -10.85
CA LEU A 16 0.62 -11.83 -11.09
C LEU A 16 -0.16 -10.91 -10.16
N GLY A 17 0.50 -9.90 -9.60
CA GLY A 17 -0.16 -8.77 -8.95
C GLY A 17 -0.35 -7.62 -9.94
N TRP A 18 -1.45 -6.87 -9.81
CA TRP A 18 -1.67 -5.66 -10.60
C TRP A 18 -2.41 -4.57 -9.81
N ILE A 19 -2.16 -3.31 -10.20
CA ILE A 19 -2.85 -2.13 -9.68
C ILE A 19 -3.57 -1.38 -10.80
N ARG A 20 -4.73 -0.79 -10.49
CA ARG A 20 -5.43 0.14 -11.38
C ARG A 20 -5.45 1.53 -10.78
N LYS A 21 -5.00 2.52 -11.54
CA LYS A 21 -4.96 3.93 -11.15
C LYS A 21 -6.20 4.64 -11.67
N VAL A 22 -6.75 5.57 -10.91
CA VAL A 22 -7.97 6.34 -11.27
C VAL A 22 -7.88 7.10 -12.59
N HIS A 23 -6.68 7.45 -13.04
CA HIS A 23 -6.45 8.21 -14.28
C HIS A 23 -5.95 7.32 -15.43
N ARG A 24 -5.93 5.99 -15.26
CA ARG A 24 -5.51 5.02 -16.28
C ARG A 24 -6.63 4.02 -16.56
N ALA A 25 -6.83 3.73 -17.83
CA ALA A 25 -7.85 2.77 -18.26
C ALA A 25 -7.42 1.30 -18.11
N THR A 26 -6.13 1.04 -17.88
CA THR A 26 -5.50 -0.28 -17.92
C THR A 26 -4.96 -0.71 -16.56
N ASN A 27 -4.98 -2.02 -16.30
CA ASN A 27 -4.33 -2.63 -15.15
C ASN A 27 -2.81 -2.65 -15.38
N GLU A 28 -2.06 -2.21 -14.37
CA GLU A 28 -0.60 -2.18 -14.38
C GLU A 28 -0.07 -3.36 -13.59
N VAL A 29 0.51 -4.33 -14.31
CA VAL A 29 1.13 -5.52 -13.72
C VAL A 29 2.44 -5.12 -13.02
N LEU A 30 2.68 -5.70 -11.84
CA LEU A 30 3.93 -5.49 -11.11
C LEU A 30 5.11 -6.06 -11.88
N ARG A 31 6.16 -5.26 -11.99
CA ARG A 31 7.37 -5.60 -12.74
C ARG A 31 8.61 -5.45 -11.88
N ASP A 32 9.61 -6.26 -12.17
CA ASP A 32 10.92 -6.17 -11.53
C ASP A 32 11.71 -4.95 -12.06
N HIS A 33 12.94 -4.82 -11.57
CA HIS A 33 13.88 -3.77 -12.00
C HIS A 33 14.25 -3.81 -13.49
N ARG A 34 13.99 -4.93 -14.18
CA ARG A 34 14.24 -5.12 -15.61
C ARG A 34 13.01 -4.82 -16.45
N GLY A 35 11.86 -4.61 -15.81
CA GLY A 35 10.58 -4.39 -16.47
C GLY A 35 9.80 -5.67 -16.77
N GLU A 36 10.26 -6.81 -16.27
CA GLU A 36 9.63 -8.12 -16.47
C GLU A 36 8.55 -8.38 -15.41
N PRO A 37 7.41 -9.02 -15.75
CA PRO A 37 6.35 -9.33 -14.79
C PRO A 37 6.83 -10.21 -13.63
N ILE A 38 6.49 -9.84 -12.39
CA ILE A 38 6.81 -10.65 -11.21
C ILE A 38 5.73 -11.71 -11.00
N VAL A 39 6.13 -12.98 -11.02
CA VAL A 39 5.24 -14.11 -10.69
C VAL A 39 5.45 -14.48 -9.24
N PHE A 40 4.38 -14.35 -8.44
CA PHE A 40 4.38 -14.72 -7.03
C PHE A 40 3.89 -16.16 -6.84
N PRO A 41 4.42 -16.90 -5.86
CA PRO A 41 4.00 -18.29 -5.62
C PRO A 41 2.54 -18.42 -5.18
N THR A 42 1.98 -17.41 -4.51
CA THR A 42 0.61 -17.44 -3.96
C THR A 42 -0.16 -16.17 -4.31
N GLN A 43 -1.49 -16.30 -4.34
CA GLN A 43 -2.39 -15.17 -4.58
C GLN A 43 -2.23 -14.09 -3.50
N ASP A 44 -2.10 -14.49 -2.23
CA ASP A 44 -1.94 -13.55 -1.12
C ASP A 44 -0.64 -12.74 -1.24
N ALA A 45 0.47 -13.38 -1.66
CA ALA A 45 1.73 -12.69 -1.90
C ALA A 45 1.59 -11.68 -3.06
N ALA A 46 0.94 -12.06 -4.16
CA ALA A 46 0.67 -11.16 -5.27
C ALA A 46 -0.19 -9.95 -4.85
N LYS A 47 -1.22 -10.20 -4.03
CA LYS A 47 -2.12 -9.15 -3.54
C LYS A 47 -1.42 -8.21 -2.56
N ALA A 48 -0.61 -8.75 -1.64
CA ALA A 48 0.19 -7.95 -0.71
C ALA A 48 1.15 -7.03 -1.48
N ALA A 49 1.91 -7.58 -2.44
CA ALA A 49 2.82 -6.81 -3.26
C ALA A 49 2.10 -5.73 -4.09
N ALA A 50 0.91 -6.02 -4.61
CA ALA A 50 0.10 -5.03 -5.34
C ALA A 50 -0.42 -3.92 -4.41
N GLY A 51 -0.75 -4.26 -3.15
CA GLY A 51 -1.06 -3.27 -2.12
C GLY A 51 0.12 -2.36 -1.81
N GLU A 52 1.32 -2.92 -1.62
CA GLU A 52 2.54 -2.13 -1.40
C GLU A 52 2.84 -1.20 -2.59
N ALA A 53 2.70 -1.69 -3.81
CA ALA A 53 2.86 -0.88 -5.02
C ALA A 53 1.85 0.27 -5.10
N MET A 54 0.59 0.03 -4.69
CA MET A 54 -0.43 1.08 -4.59
C MET A 54 -0.04 2.13 -3.55
N VAL A 55 0.42 1.71 -2.37
CA VAL A 55 0.88 2.62 -1.31
C VAL A 55 2.08 3.45 -1.79
N ALA A 56 3.04 2.84 -2.48
CA ALA A 56 4.17 3.55 -3.07
C ALA A 56 3.72 4.58 -4.12
N TYR A 57 2.77 4.21 -4.97
CA TYR A 57 2.17 5.14 -5.93
C TYR A 57 1.50 6.33 -5.25
N LEU A 58 0.67 6.10 -4.22
CA LEU A 58 -0.02 7.17 -3.49
C LEU A 58 0.93 8.08 -2.71
N ASN A 59 2.09 7.56 -2.29
CA ASN A 59 3.14 8.33 -1.61
C ASN A 59 4.16 8.97 -2.57
N THR A 60 3.98 8.82 -3.88
CA THR A 60 4.85 9.50 -4.85
C THR A 60 4.73 11.01 -4.64
N PRO A 61 5.85 11.77 -4.62
CA PRO A 61 5.82 13.20 -4.35
C PRO A 61 4.80 13.91 -5.24
N MET A 62 3.93 14.71 -4.63
CA MET A 62 2.99 15.52 -5.39
C MET A 62 3.78 16.47 -6.27
N LEU A 63 3.53 16.41 -7.57
CA LEU A 63 4.05 17.38 -8.52
C LEU A 63 3.00 18.48 -8.64
N ARG A 64 3.41 19.73 -8.43
CA ARG A 64 2.64 20.91 -8.80
C ARG A 64 3.39 21.62 -9.91
N ASP A 65 2.82 21.65 -11.11
CA ASP A 65 3.42 22.29 -12.29
C ASP A 65 4.84 21.77 -12.60
N GLY A 66 5.08 20.46 -12.37
CA GLY A 66 6.39 19.82 -12.54
C GLY A 66 7.38 20.07 -11.39
N ALA A 67 7.09 20.99 -10.47
CA ALA A 67 7.88 21.18 -9.26
C ALA A 67 7.46 20.18 -8.17
N ARG A 68 8.45 19.56 -7.53
CA ARG A 68 8.23 18.67 -6.39
C ARG A 68 7.74 19.49 -5.20
N VAL A 69 6.56 19.17 -4.68
CA VAL A 69 6.05 19.81 -3.47
C VAL A 69 6.74 19.17 -2.25
N GLU A 70 7.31 20.00 -1.39
CA GLU A 70 7.91 19.55 -0.13
C GLU A 70 6.87 18.85 0.75
N ARG A 71 7.25 17.69 1.29
CA ARG A 71 6.38 16.88 2.15
C ARG A 71 6.10 17.68 3.43
N MET A 72 4.83 17.98 3.71
CA MET A 72 4.46 18.63 4.98
C MET A 72 4.60 17.63 6.13
N SER A 73 5.80 17.49 6.71
CA SER A 73 6.09 16.60 7.85
C SER A 73 5.44 17.05 9.17
N LYS A 74 4.86 18.26 9.23
CA LYS A 74 4.23 18.81 10.44
C LYS A 74 3.04 17.97 10.94
N ALA A 75 2.41 17.17 10.08
CA ALA A 75 1.32 16.29 10.48
C ALA A 75 1.79 15.10 11.33
N GLU A 76 3.00 14.57 11.10
CA GLU A 76 3.56 13.48 11.91
C GLU A 76 3.71 13.89 13.38
N ALA A 77 3.98 15.18 13.65
CA ALA A 77 4.05 15.73 15.01
C ALA A 77 2.70 15.73 15.76
N LEU A 78 1.56 15.56 15.06
CA LEU A 78 0.23 15.49 15.67
C LEU A 78 -0.13 14.06 16.13
N PHE A 79 0.55 13.05 15.61
CA PHE A 79 0.35 11.67 16.05
C PHE A 79 1.16 11.43 17.33
N LYS A 80 0.47 11.34 18.47
CA LYS A 80 1.11 10.93 19.73
C LYS A 80 1.66 9.50 19.55
N PRO A 81 2.93 9.23 19.87
CA PRO A 81 3.44 7.88 19.85
C PRO A 81 2.63 7.02 20.82
N ARG A 82 2.01 5.97 20.30
CA ARG A 82 1.27 5.01 21.13
C ARG A 82 2.32 4.14 21.81
N HIS A 83 2.54 4.35 23.11
CA HIS A 83 3.45 3.52 23.89
C HIS A 83 2.90 2.09 23.95
N PRO A 84 3.64 1.05 23.50
CA PRO A 84 3.15 -0.33 23.46
C PRO A 84 2.81 -0.94 24.83
N PHE A 85 3.08 -0.25 25.94
CA PHE A 85 3.03 -0.80 27.29
C PHE A 85 2.13 -0.01 28.27
N ALA A 86 1.42 1.04 27.83
CA ALA A 86 0.65 1.88 28.76
C ALA A 86 -0.79 1.38 29.04
N ASP A 87 -1.36 0.53 28.17
CA ASP A 87 -2.79 0.17 28.25
C ASP A 87 -3.06 -1.19 28.94
N ALA A 88 -2.06 -1.86 29.50
CA ALA A 88 -2.22 -3.16 30.18
C ALA A 88 -2.71 -3.06 31.65
N GLY A 89 -3.12 -1.88 32.12
CA GLY A 89 -3.42 -1.63 33.54
C GLY A 89 -4.87 -1.34 33.91
N ALA A 90 -5.81 -1.22 32.95
CA ALA A 90 -7.15 -0.68 33.22
C ALA A 90 -8.30 -1.70 33.10
N ALA A 91 -8.05 -2.97 33.41
CA ALA A 91 -9.11 -3.98 33.49
C ALA A 91 -8.87 -4.96 34.64
N ASN A 92 -8.92 -4.47 35.88
CA ASN A 92 -9.27 -5.36 37.00
C ASN A 92 -9.91 -4.56 38.13
N GLY A 93 -11.25 -4.54 38.13
CA GLY A 93 -12.06 -3.89 39.14
C GLY A 93 -13.45 -4.51 39.17
N LYS A 94 -13.53 -5.76 39.64
CA LYS A 94 -14.64 -6.33 40.43
C LYS A 94 -14.45 -7.84 40.63
N VAL A 95 -13.99 -8.21 41.82
CA VAL A 95 -14.33 -9.49 42.46
C VAL A 95 -14.53 -9.21 43.95
N ALA A 96 -15.66 -9.71 44.47
CA ALA A 96 -16.18 -9.71 45.84
C ALA A 96 -16.74 -8.37 46.36
#